data_AF-A0AA92EF33-F1
#
_entry.id   AF-A0AA92EF33-F1
#
_cell.length_a   1.000
_cell.length_b   1.000
_cell.length_c   1.000
_cell.angle_alpha   90.00
_cell.angle_beta   90.00
_cell.angle_gamma   90.00
#
_symmetry.space_group_name_H-M   'P 1'
#
loop_
_entity.id
_entity.type
_entity.pdbx_description
1 polymer ?
#
loop_
_entity_poly.entity_id
_entity_poly.type
_entity_poly.pdbx_seq_one_letter_code
_entity_poly.pdbx_strand_id
1 'polypeptide(L)'
;MVKRTSNSPYIPPQPSAPPMPEHGFAPEHTSNSSGPYIRPVPSAPPLPWGLDQAGGQRVHSPSRSSAGIASSPLGALAAMRLNGGSAGTAPMRRGQLPPTPSRPPVARNLEDLPAEALQNIASFLDPRSRRALSAVSHTMNEAARSSQTHMQAWSKKMLGQLHHYPKLQSLRLQGDITLAELKALPPTLRHLDLRGCTPTCGAKSLEAVRYLATLPLESLNLKDAPMAGDAGAALLAGNHALKKLTMSDCGISEVGARRLADHPSLESLDLSGNRIDARGAQHLASSKSIKTLRLCCCGVTDPGIHALAKNPRLTSLDVSGNKINEGELRHLAASPSLTMLDVSCNRQTLLGRPQSAEQGEQMAFALAETLAGREKPLASLKADGNAFGDFAAQMLAFPTIGTASLSLKSNFIGPEGARYLAANPALQELDLTQNKIRDEGAQALAGSRSLKKLVLTGCLVNDAGAQALSRNRTLESLDLGNLVSEKTDKLAQKREQEGFDLTANEITEKGTRALAQSASLTSLSIQGNLCLDAGVLPLARNRKLTSLNVGFTYMTRKSVRELANNPVLTSLSVRWNLDRIGPEGVKELAKSRSLAFLDARDAWMGEEGGRVLEANPRLTGPSDDPNFISEWCKD
;
A
#
# COMPACT_ATOMS: atom_id res chain seq x y z
N MET A 1 25.57 12.72 34.55
CA MET A 1 26.97 12.93 34.06
C MET A 1 27.91 12.05 34.86
N VAL A 2 28.59 11.07 34.25
CA VAL A 2 30.00 10.69 34.47
C VAL A 2 30.41 9.93 33.19
N LYS A 3 31.51 10.32 32.54
CA LYS A 3 32.04 9.63 31.36
C LYS A 3 33.03 8.54 31.81
N ARG A 4 33.09 7.42 31.10
CA ARG A 4 34.30 6.58 30.98
C ARG A 4 34.65 6.44 29.51
N THR A 5 35.89 6.75 29.19
CA THR A 5 36.44 6.78 27.83
C THR A 5 37.51 5.70 27.68
N SER A 6 37.50 4.98 26.56
CA SER A 6 38.65 4.19 26.11
C SER A 6 38.85 4.42 24.60
N ASN A 7 39.77 5.31 24.26
CA ASN A 7 40.23 5.50 22.89
C ASN A 7 41.34 4.49 22.58
N SER A 8 41.19 3.76 21.49
CA SER A 8 42.31 3.13 20.77
C SER A 8 42.21 3.52 19.30
N PRO A 9 43.24 4.14 18.69
CA PRO A 9 43.17 4.58 17.29
C PRO A 9 43.29 3.41 16.32
N TYR A 10 42.50 3.47 15.24
CA TYR A 10 42.51 2.49 14.15
C TYR A 10 43.66 2.79 13.17
N ILE A 11 44.43 1.76 12.81
CA ILE A 11 45.53 1.83 11.83
C ILE A 11 45.08 1.09 10.55
N PRO A 12 45.02 1.76 9.38
CA PRO A 12 44.67 1.09 8.13
C PRO A 12 45.86 0.29 7.56
N PRO A 13 45.63 -0.91 6.98
CA PRO A 13 46.69 -1.69 6.32
C PRO A 13 47.10 -1.08 4.97
N GLN A 14 48.38 -1.17 4.63
CA GLN A 14 48.93 -0.70 3.35
C GLN A 14 48.68 -1.70 2.19
N PRO A 15 48.62 -1.22 0.93
CA PRO A 15 48.37 -2.06 -0.23
C PRO A 15 49.62 -2.83 -0.69
N SER A 16 49.45 -4.10 -1.06
CA SER A 16 50.50 -4.95 -1.66
C SER A 16 50.42 -4.93 -3.20
N ALA A 17 51.57 -4.93 -3.87
CA ALA A 17 51.71 -4.89 -5.33
C ALA A 17 51.47 -6.27 -6.01
N PRO A 18 51.27 -6.32 -7.35
CA PRO A 18 50.78 -7.51 -8.06
C PRO A 18 51.94 -8.26 -8.82
N PRO A 19 51.68 -9.13 -9.84
CA PRO A 19 51.79 -10.60 -9.71
C PRO A 19 52.85 -11.22 -10.65
N MET A 20 53.03 -12.55 -10.64
CA MET A 20 53.62 -13.38 -11.74
C MET A 20 53.16 -14.87 -11.57
N PRO A 21 53.27 -15.75 -12.59
CA PRO A 21 52.31 -16.83 -12.84
C PRO A 21 52.91 -18.26 -12.93
N GLU A 22 52.05 -19.28 -13.17
CA GLU A 22 52.11 -20.25 -14.29
C GLU A 22 51.38 -21.60 -14.01
N HIS A 23 51.07 -22.32 -15.10
CA HIS A 23 50.55 -23.69 -15.21
C HIS A 23 49.14 -23.98 -14.63
N GLY A 24 48.11 -24.41 -15.38
CA GLY A 24 48.01 -24.79 -16.78
C GLY A 24 47.80 -26.30 -16.96
N PHE A 25 46.54 -26.74 -17.15
CA PHE A 25 46.18 -28.03 -17.75
C PHE A 25 44.72 -28.03 -18.26
N ALA A 26 44.54 -28.59 -19.45
CA ALA A 26 43.30 -29.00 -20.13
C ALA A 26 43.74 -29.93 -21.29
N PRO A 27 42.85 -30.52 -22.13
CA PRO A 27 41.42 -30.86 -21.99
C PRO A 27 41.12 -32.36 -22.30
N GLU A 28 39.88 -32.84 -22.15
CA GLU A 28 39.26 -33.90 -23.00
C GLU A 28 37.72 -33.66 -23.06
N HIS A 29 37.10 -33.41 -24.23
CA HIS A 29 36.44 -34.35 -25.16
C HIS A 29 35.27 -35.14 -24.52
N THR A 30 33.99 -35.01 -24.92
CA THR A 30 33.36 -35.28 -26.25
C THR A 30 31.93 -34.65 -26.28
N SER A 31 31.43 -34.05 -27.37
CA SER A 31 30.75 -34.63 -28.56
C SER A 31 29.42 -35.39 -28.25
N ASN A 32 28.30 -35.31 -28.99
CA ASN A 32 27.83 -34.46 -30.11
C ASN A 32 26.31 -34.72 -30.37
N SER A 33 25.69 -34.00 -31.32
CA SER A 33 24.40 -34.32 -32.01
C SER A 33 23.08 -34.20 -31.22
N SER A 34 21.88 -33.98 -31.81
CA SER A 34 21.44 -33.22 -33.00
C SER A 34 19.89 -33.18 -33.00
N GLY A 35 19.25 -32.14 -33.56
CA GLY A 35 17.77 -32.01 -33.63
C GLY A 35 17.07 -32.97 -34.63
N PRO A 36 15.77 -32.78 -34.96
CA PRO A 36 15.37 -31.55 -35.68
C PRO A 36 13.97 -30.96 -35.38
N TYR A 37 13.72 -29.80 -36.01
CA TYR A 37 12.46 -29.05 -36.15
C TYR A 37 11.29 -29.85 -36.79
N ILE A 38 10.05 -29.57 -36.36
CA ILE A 38 8.86 -29.41 -37.24
C ILE A 38 7.92 -28.30 -36.67
N ARG A 39 7.46 -27.37 -37.54
CA ARG A 39 6.23 -26.56 -37.35
C ARG A 39 5.11 -27.16 -38.21
N PRO A 40 3.83 -27.04 -37.80
CA PRO A 40 2.89 -26.37 -38.72
C PRO A 40 1.75 -25.55 -38.04
N VAL A 41 1.20 -24.64 -38.84
CA VAL A 41 0.00 -23.78 -38.67
C VAL A 41 -0.49 -23.50 -40.11
N PRO A 42 -1.78 -23.21 -40.44
CA PRO A 42 -3.07 -23.39 -39.74
C PRO A 42 -4.08 -24.28 -40.52
N SER A 43 -5.21 -24.68 -39.91
CA SER A 43 -6.41 -25.09 -40.67
C SER A 43 -7.71 -25.14 -39.84
N ALA A 44 -8.82 -24.73 -40.48
CA ALA A 44 -10.23 -24.88 -40.10
C ALA A 44 -11.09 -24.64 -41.38
N PRO A 45 -12.41 -24.96 -41.45
CA PRO A 45 -13.24 -25.94 -40.73
C PRO A 45 -13.81 -27.02 -41.71
N PRO A 46 -14.90 -27.76 -41.40
CA PRO A 46 -16.24 -27.35 -41.91
C PRO A 46 -17.46 -27.66 -40.98
N LEU A 47 -18.65 -27.20 -41.40
CA LEU A 47 -19.99 -27.38 -40.77
C LEU A 47 -20.83 -28.48 -41.46
N PRO A 48 -21.91 -28.97 -40.81
CA PRO A 48 -23.30 -28.82 -41.34
C PRO A 48 -24.27 -28.26 -40.26
N TRP A 49 -25.07 -27.19 -40.45
CA TRP A 49 -26.35 -27.04 -41.21
C TRP A 49 -27.52 -27.93 -40.69
N GLY A 50 -28.72 -27.41 -40.31
CA GLY A 50 -29.18 -26.01 -40.17
C GLY A 50 -30.71 -25.85 -39.86
N LEU A 51 -31.18 -24.58 -39.80
CA LEU A 51 -32.58 -24.07 -39.84
C LEU A 51 -33.49 -24.30 -38.57
N ASP A 52 -34.39 -23.39 -38.15
CA ASP A 52 -34.83 -22.12 -38.76
C ASP A 52 -35.35 -21.00 -37.80
N GLN A 53 -35.28 -19.75 -38.31
CA GLN A 53 -36.07 -18.52 -38.05
C GLN A 53 -36.18 -17.75 -36.69
N ALA A 54 -35.95 -16.43 -36.84
CA ALA A 54 -36.66 -15.26 -36.26
C ALA A 54 -36.32 -14.68 -34.86
N GLY A 55 -35.55 -13.58 -34.87
CA GLY A 55 -35.84 -12.32 -34.16
C GLY A 55 -35.76 -12.27 -32.62
N GLY A 56 -34.60 -11.92 -32.05
CA GLY A 56 -34.44 -11.64 -30.62
C GLY A 56 -33.45 -10.51 -30.31
N GLN A 57 -33.91 -9.47 -29.61
CA GLN A 57 -33.07 -8.36 -29.14
C GLN A 57 -32.19 -8.75 -27.95
N ARG A 58 -31.12 -7.96 -27.73
CA ARG A 58 -30.12 -8.14 -26.66
C ARG A 58 -30.75 -8.17 -25.26
N VAL A 59 -30.50 -9.24 -24.52
CA VAL A 59 -30.70 -9.29 -23.07
C VAL A 59 -29.39 -8.90 -22.38
N HIS A 60 -29.36 -7.74 -21.71
CA HIS A 60 -28.32 -7.41 -20.74
C HIS A 60 -28.82 -7.74 -19.32
N SER A 61 -28.09 -8.60 -18.62
CA SER A 61 -28.32 -8.91 -17.20
C SER A 61 -27.95 -7.72 -16.31
N PRO A 62 -28.86 -7.16 -15.48
CA PRO A 62 -28.50 -6.12 -14.52
C PRO A 62 -27.72 -6.66 -13.32
N SER A 63 -26.66 -5.96 -12.92
CA SER A 63 -25.80 -6.31 -11.80
C SER A 63 -26.53 -6.21 -10.44
N ARG A 64 -26.16 -7.09 -9.50
CA ARG A 64 -26.70 -7.12 -8.12
C ARG A 64 -26.26 -5.90 -7.30
N SER A 65 -26.98 -4.78 -7.40
CA SER A 65 -26.76 -3.61 -6.50
C SER A 65 -28.03 -2.83 -6.14
N SER A 66 -29.18 -3.11 -6.76
CA SER A 66 -30.40 -2.28 -6.64
C SER A 66 -31.49 -2.80 -5.70
N ALA A 67 -31.34 -4.01 -5.14
CA ALA A 67 -32.40 -4.67 -4.34
C ALA A 67 -32.61 -4.08 -2.91
N GLY A 68 -31.72 -3.21 -2.43
CA GLY A 68 -31.76 -2.68 -1.05
C GLY A 68 -32.48 -1.34 -0.86
N ILE A 69 -32.90 -0.67 -1.93
CA ILE A 69 -33.38 0.73 -1.86
C ILE A 69 -34.93 0.82 -1.78
N ALA A 70 -35.63 -0.24 -2.17
CA ALA A 70 -37.09 -0.28 -2.34
C ALA A 70 -37.92 -0.27 -1.04
N SER A 71 -37.28 -0.38 0.14
CA SER A 71 -37.96 -0.41 1.46
C SER A 71 -37.80 0.88 2.28
N SER A 72 -37.21 1.94 1.72
CA SER A 72 -37.08 3.23 2.41
C SER A 72 -38.16 4.24 1.97
N PRO A 73 -38.61 5.17 2.85
CA PRO A 73 -39.56 6.24 2.48
C PRO A 73 -39.09 7.14 1.32
N LEU A 74 -37.78 7.16 1.04
CA LEU A 74 -37.19 7.92 -0.07
C LEU A 74 -37.29 7.22 -1.44
N GLY A 75 -37.54 5.90 -1.48
CA GLY A 75 -37.76 5.17 -2.74
C GLY A 75 -38.98 5.71 -3.52
N ALA A 76 -40.02 6.15 -2.81
CA ALA A 76 -41.20 6.78 -3.38
C ALA A 76 -40.93 8.18 -3.99
N LEU A 77 -39.94 8.91 -3.45
CA LEU A 77 -39.57 10.24 -3.95
C LEU A 77 -38.76 10.18 -5.26
N ALA A 78 -37.92 9.16 -5.44
CA ALA A 78 -37.18 8.94 -6.68
C ALA A 78 -38.11 8.60 -7.87
N ALA A 79 -39.19 7.85 -7.62
CA ALA A 79 -40.17 7.47 -8.64
C ALA A 79 -41.00 8.66 -9.20
N MET A 80 -41.02 9.81 -8.51
CA MET A 80 -41.85 10.96 -8.89
C MET A 80 -41.21 11.93 -9.90
N ARG A 81 -39.95 11.72 -10.33
CA ARG A 81 -39.20 12.71 -11.13
C ARG A 81 -38.74 12.28 -12.51
N LEU A 82 -39.16 11.11 -12.99
CA LEU A 82 -38.90 10.63 -14.36
C LEU A 82 -40.19 10.07 -14.97
N ASN A 83 -40.90 10.91 -15.74
CA ASN A 83 -42.01 10.47 -16.59
C ASN A 83 -41.99 11.26 -17.92
N GLY A 84 -41.17 10.79 -18.85
CA GLY A 84 -41.58 10.73 -20.26
C GLY A 84 -42.38 9.43 -20.45
N GLY A 85 -43.40 9.43 -21.32
CA GLY A 85 -44.26 8.24 -21.57
C GLY A 85 -43.48 7.01 -22.07
N SER A 86 -44.02 5.80 -22.15
CA SER A 86 -45.43 5.38 -22.26
C SER A 86 -45.54 3.86 -21.98
N ALA A 87 -46.69 3.20 -21.75
CA ALA A 87 -48.11 3.61 -21.69
C ALA A 87 -48.91 2.58 -20.86
N GLY A 88 -50.25 2.71 -20.81
CA GLY A 88 -51.15 1.55 -20.66
C GLY A 88 -51.84 1.36 -19.30
N THR A 89 -52.91 2.13 -19.03
CA THR A 89 -54.05 1.70 -18.21
C THR A 89 -55.24 2.67 -18.40
N ALA A 90 -56.46 2.15 -18.32
CA ALA A 90 -57.69 2.90 -18.60
C ALA A 90 -58.04 3.95 -17.49
N PRO A 91 -58.75 5.03 -17.81
CA PRO A 91 -59.01 6.11 -16.84
C PRO A 91 -60.08 5.72 -15.82
N MET A 92 -59.70 5.60 -14.55
CA MET A 92 -60.66 5.57 -13.44
C MET A 92 -61.36 6.94 -13.28
N ARG A 93 -62.66 6.92 -12.97
CA ARG A 93 -63.46 8.14 -12.74
C ARG A 93 -62.96 8.89 -11.48
N ARG A 94 -62.89 10.22 -11.58
CA ARG A 94 -62.68 11.12 -10.42
C ARG A 94 -63.81 10.93 -9.39
N GLY A 95 -63.54 10.20 -8.32
CA GLY A 95 -64.52 9.98 -7.24
C GLY A 95 -64.09 9.02 -6.13
N GLN A 96 -63.06 8.19 -6.33
CA GLN A 96 -62.61 7.19 -5.35
C GLN A 96 -61.08 7.15 -5.19
N LEU A 97 -60.44 8.32 -5.08
CA LEU A 97 -59.08 8.39 -4.55
C LEU A 97 -59.15 8.52 -3.01
N PRO A 98 -58.38 7.74 -2.24
CA PRO A 98 -58.23 8.01 -0.80
C PRO A 98 -57.66 9.42 -0.59
N PRO A 99 -57.92 10.08 0.55
CA PRO A 99 -57.37 11.39 0.82
C PRO A 99 -55.85 11.34 0.69
N THR A 100 -55.29 12.25 -0.12
CA THR A 100 -53.85 12.34 -0.34
C THR A 100 -53.13 12.39 1.01
N PRO A 101 -52.10 11.55 1.25
CA PRO A 101 -51.30 11.71 2.45
C PRO A 101 -50.79 13.14 2.48
N SER A 102 -50.93 13.79 3.63
CA SER A 102 -50.57 15.20 3.84
C SER A 102 -49.20 15.47 3.23
N ARG A 103 -49.16 16.41 2.27
CA ARG A 103 -47.96 16.84 1.54
C ARG A 103 -46.76 16.82 2.50
N PRO A 104 -45.69 16.04 2.24
CA PRO A 104 -44.58 15.94 3.19
C PRO A 104 -44.08 17.35 3.48
N PRO A 105 -43.84 17.70 4.75
CA PRO A 105 -43.49 19.06 5.12
C PRO A 105 -42.28 19.49 4.30
N VAL A 106 -42.43 20.59 3.57
CA VAL A 106 -41.31 21.18 2.84
C VAL A 106 -40.41 21.79 3.91
N ALA A 107 -39.46 20.98 4.39
CA ALA A 107 -38.40 21.40 5.29
C ALA A 107 -37.73 22.63 4.69
N ARG A 108 -37.94 23.79 5.33
CA ARG A 108 -37.34 25.05 4.90
C ARG A 108 -35.97 25.23 5.53
N ASN A 109 -35.81 24.70 6.73
CA ASN A 109 -34.58 24.69 7.50
C ASN A 109 -34.07 23.26 7.67
N LEU A 110 -32.78 23.14 7.97
CA LEU A 110 -32.09 21.87 8.16
C LEU A 110 -32.55 21.15 9.46
N GLU A 111 -33.14 21.91 10.39
CA GLU A 111 -33.73 21.46 11.65
C GLU A 111 -35.10 20.78 11.47
N ASP A 112 -35.79 21.03 10.35
CA ASP A 112 -37.10 20.44 10.04
C ASP A 112 -36.98 19.00 9.48
N LEU A 113 -35.75 18.52 9.21
CA LEU A 113 -35.49 17.22 8.58
C LEU A 113 -35.43 16.11 9.64
N PRO A 114 -36.02 14.92 9.39
CA PRO A 114 -36.00 13.83 10.34
C PRO A 114 -34.58 13.32 10.59
N ALA A 115 -34.28 12.96 11.85
CA ALA A 115 -32.95 12.56 12.29
C ALA A 115 -32.31 11.43 11.45
N GLU A 116 -33.10 10.50 10.92
CA GLU A 116 -32.63 9.44 10.02
C GLU A 116 -32.14 9.98 8.68
N ALA A 117 -32.85 10.95 8.08
CA ALA A 117 -32.41 11.62 6.86
C ALA A 117 -31.12 12.41 7.12
N LEU A 118 -31.04 13.12 8.25
CA LEU A 118 -29.84 13.83 8.67
C LEU A 118 -28.65 12.89 8.92
N GLN A 119 -28.86 11.73 9.55
CA GLN A 119 -27.82 10.70 9.75
C GLN A 119 -27.38 10.06 8.43
N ASN A 120 -28.29 9.85 7.48
CA ASN A 120 -27.94 9.34 6.16
C ASN A 120 -27.13 10.37 5.37
N ILE A 121 -27.57 11.64 5.34
CA ILE A 121 -26.81 12.77 4.76
C ILE A 121 -25.41 12.82 5.41
N ALA A 122 -25.34 12.80 6.74
CA ALA A 122 -24.09 12.77 7.48
C ALA A 122 -23.20 11.59 7.09
N SER A 123 -23.75 10.38 6.94
CA SER A 123 -22.99 9.17 6.61
C SER A 123 -22.33 9.22 5.22
N PHE A 124 -22.99 9.86 4.24
CA PHE A 124 -22.47 10.05 2.89
C PHE A 124 -21.53 11.25 2.76
N LEU A 125 -21.61 12.23 3.66
CA LEU A 125 -20.65 13.33 3.73
C LEU A 125 -19.29 12.80 4.14
N ASP A 126 -18.25 13.22 3.43
CA ASP A 126 -16.86 12.95 3.79
C ASP A 126 -16.55 13.52 5.20
N PRO A 127 -15.48 13.05 5.88
CA PRO A 127 -15.17 13.44 7.25
C PRO A 127 -15.00 14.94 7.49
N ARG A 128 -14.79 15.73 6.43
CA ARG A 128 -14.44 17.15 6.48
C ARG A 128 -15.63 18.04 6.11
N SER A 129 -16.43 17.70 5.09
CA SER A 129 -17.76 18.32 4.89
C SER A 129 -18.66 18.10 6.10
N ARG A 130 -18.55 16.91 6.71
CA ARG A 130 -19.18 16.57 7.99
C ARG A 130 -18.70 17.47 9.14
N ARG A 131 -17.40 17.85 9.19
CA ARG A 131 -16.86 18.82 10.18
C ARG A 131 -17.31 20.26 9.93
N ALA A 132 -17.35 20.74 8.69
CA ALA A 132 -17.87 22.09 8.43
C ALA A 132 -19.34 22.20 8.82
N LEU A 133 -20.18 21.28 8.37
CA LEU A 133 -21.60 21.27 8.71
C LEU A 133 -21.83 21.14 10.23
N SER A 134 -20.97 20.39 10.94
CA SER A 134 -21.01 20.28 12.39
C SER A 134 -20.56 21.55 13.14
N ALA A 135 -19.79 22.42 12.49
CA ALA A 135 -19.39 23.72 13.03
C ALA A 135 -20.45 24.82 12.84
N VAL A 136 -21.29 24.72 11.79
CA VAL A 136 -22.38 25.68 11.53
C VAL A 136 -23.75 25.23 12.06
N SER A 137 -23.93 23.94 12.37
CA SER A 137 -25.20 23.38 12.84
C SER A 137 -24.99 22.32 13.93
N HIS A 138 -25.66 22.50 15.07
CA HIS A 138 -25.63 21.56 16.19
C HIS A 138 -26.29 20.22 15.83
N THR A 139 -27.45 20.26 15.17
CA THR A 139 -28.17 19.06 14.69
C THR A 139 -27.35 18.28 13.66
N MET A 140 -26.56 18.94 12.81
CA MET A 140 -25.58 18.27 11.96
C MET A 140 -24.39 17.70 12.71
N ASN A 141 -23.97 18.30 13.82
CA ASN A 141 -22.92 17.75 14.68
C ASN A 141 -23.37 16.44 15.34
N GLU A 142 -24.61 16.38 15.82
CA GLU A 142 -25.17 15.16 16.40
C GLU A 142 -25.42 14.07 15.36
N ALA A 143 -25.97 14.42 14.19
CA ALA A 143 -26.11 13.50 13.07
C ALA A 143 -24.75 12.98 12.55
N ALA A 144 -23.74 13.85 12.49
CA ALA A 144 -22.35 13.49 12.17
C ALA A 144 -21.80 12.44 13.13
N ARG A 145 -21.83 12.72 14.44
CA ARG A 145 -21.30 11.82 15.48
C ARG A 145 -22.05 10.49 15.51
N SER A 146 -23.38 10.53 15.43
CA SER A 146 -24.22 9.32 15.38
C SER A 146 -24.09 8.50 14.08
N SER A 147 -23.50 9.06 13.01
CA SER A 147 -23.17 8.35 11.77
C SER A 147 -21.73 7.80 11.71
N GLN A 148 -20.84 8.20 12.63
CA GLN A 148 -19.42 7.85 12.56
C GLN A 148 -19.17 6.38 12.91
N THR A 149 -18.58 5.62 11.97
CA THR A 149 -18.24 4.20 12.16
C THR A 149 -16.75 3.95 12.37
N HIS A 150 -15.88 4.87 11.96
CA HIS A 150 -14.42 4.74 12.02
C HIS A 150 -13.80 5.99 12.65
N MET A 151 -12.84 5.83 13.57
CA MET A 151 -12.14 6.96 14.20
C MET A 151 -10.71 6.59 14.60
N GLN A 152 -9.87 7.61 14.78
CA GLN A 152 -8.58 7.48 15.46
C GLN A 152 -8.58 8.42 16.67
N ALA A 153 -8.02 7.98 17.80
CA ALA A 153 -7.94 8.78 19.01
C ALA A 153 -6.50 8.89 19.51
N TRP A 154 -6.00 10.13 19.51
CA TRP A 154 -4.62 10.48 19.89
C TRP A 154 -4.52 11.24 21.21
N SER A 155 -5.63 11.39 21.96
CA SER A 155 -5.63 12.06 23.26
C SER A 155 -6.72 11.53 24.20
N LYS A 156 -6.45 11.63 25.52
CA LYS A 156 -7.40 11.24 26.57
C LYS A 156 -8.71 12.06 26.52
N LYS A 157 -8.65 13.32 26.06
CA LYS A 157 -9.85 14.15 25.82
C LYS A 157 -10.76 13.54 24.76
N MET A 158 -10.20 12.95 23.71
CA MET A 158 -10.98 12.31 22.64
C MET A 158 -11.56 10.95 23.09
N LEU A 159 -10.80 10.18 23.88
CA LEU A 159 -11.30 8.95 24.53
C LEU A 159 -12.53 9.24 25.41
N GLY A 160 -12.46 10.28 26.24
CA GLY A 160 -13.58 10.71 27.08
C GLY A 160 -14.84 11.10 26.32
N GLN A 161 -14.74 11.39 25.01
CA GLN A 161 -15.88 11.77 24.16
C GLN A 161 -16.48 10.62 23.36
N LEU A 162 -15.91 9.39 23.41
CA LEU A 162 -16.34 8.24 22.61
C LEU A 162 -17.83 7.87 22.75
N HIS A 163 -18.43 8.15 23.92
CA HIS A 163 -19.86 7.92 24.16
C HIS A 163 -20.79 8.72 23.24
N HIS A 164 -20.33 9.80 22.59
CA HIS A 164 -21.10 10.53 21.58
C HIS A 164 -21.21 9.81 20.22
N TYR A 165 -20.51 8.68 20.03
CA TYR A 165 -20.41 7.99 18.74
C TYR A 165 -21.05 6.59 18.80
N PRO A 166 -22.40 6.48 18.91
CA PRO A 166 -23.11 5.23 19.17
C PRO A 166 -23.02 4.17 18.06
N LYS A 167 -22.53 4.52 16.86
CA LYS A 167 -22.31 3.58 15.74
C LYS A 167 -20.83 3.27 15.48
N LEU A 168 -19.93 3.63 16.41
CA LEU A 168 -18.49 3.42 16.24
C LEU A 168 -18.15 1.90 16.21
N GLN A 169 -17.52 1.46 15.13
CA GLN A 169 -17.14 0.07 14.89
C GLN A 169 -15.62 -0.12 14.78
N SER A 170 -14.89 0.89 14.32
CA SER A 170 -13.44 0.85 14.12
C SER A 170 -12.75 1.99 14.86
N LEU A 171 -11.75 1.66 15.67
CA LEU A 171 -11.00 2.61 16.48
C LEU A 171 -9.50 2.29 16.45
N ARG A 172 -8.69 3.28 16.06
CA ARG A 172 -7.24 3.28 16.31
C ARG A 172 -6.93 4.11 17.55
N LEU A 173 -6.08 3.58 18.44
CA LEU A 173 -5.59 4.26 19.63
C LEU A 173 -4.08 4.54 19.52
N GLN A 174 -3.66 5.65 20.14
CA GLN A 174 -2.27 6.08 20.21
C GLN A 174 -1.93 6.64 21.59
N GLY A 175 -0.67 6.44 22.03
CA GLY A 175 -0.18 6.89 23.33
C GLY A 175 -0.34 5.86 24.46
N ASP A 176 -0.24 6.31 25.71
CA ASP A 176 -0.34 5.44 26.88
C ASP A 176 -1.80 5.28 27.35
N ILE A 177 -2.38 4.12 27.03
CA ILE A 177 -3.77 3.76 27.31
C ILE A 177 -3.82 2.75 28.47
N THR A 178 -4.60 3.05 29.49
CA THR A 178 -4.80 2.17 30.65
C THR A 178 -5.85 1.08 30.38
N LEU A 179 -5.84 0.02 31.19
CA LEU A 179 -6.87 -1.03 31.15
C LEU A 179 -8.28 -0.48 31.47
N ALA A 180 -8.38 0.54 32.31
CA ALA A 180 -9.66 1.18 32.64
C ALA A 180 -10.23 1.94 31.43
N GLU A 181 -9.40 2.72 30.74
CA GLU A 181 -9.78 3.41 29.49
C GLU A 181 -10.16 2.41 28.39
N LEU A 182 -9.46 1.26 28.30
CA LEU A 182 -9.80 0.18 27.37
C LEU A 182 -11.16 -0.49 27.68
N LYS A 183 -11.49 -0.66 28.96
CA LYS A 183 -12.79 -1.20 29.39
C LYS A 183 -13.95 -0.22 29.21
N ALA A 184 -13.66 1.08 29.15
CA ALA A 184 -14.64 2.14 28.88
C ALA A 184 -14.95 2.33 27.37
N LEU A 185 -14.34 1.54 26.48
CA LEU A 185 -14.59 1.63 25.04
C LEU A 185 -16.02 1.19 24.66
N PRO A 186 -16.60 1.71 23.56
CA PRO A 186 -17.94 1.34 23.13
C PRO A 186 -18.07 -0.17 22.82
N PRO A 187 -19.14 -0.85 23.30
CA PRO A 187 -19.37 -2.28 23.04
C PRO A 187 -19.70 -2.59 21.56
N THR A 188 -19.92 -1.56 20.75
CA THR A 188 -20.17 -1.65 19.30
C THR A 188 -18.93 -1.92 18.46
N LEU A 189 -17.73 -1.85 19.06
CA LEU A 189 -16.46 -2.04 18.35
C LEU A 189 -16.33 -3.45 17.76
N ARG A 190 -15.85 -3.49 16.51
CA ARG A 190 -15.50 -4.68 15.73
C ARG A 190 -14.04 -4.68 15.28
N HIS A 191 -13.41 -3.51 15.20
CA HIS A 191 -12.03 -3.35 14.77
C HIS A 191 -11.27 -2.45 15.74
N LEU A 192 -10.19 -2.97 16.32
CA LEU A 192 -9.35 -2.23 17.27
C LEU A 192 -7.89 -2.26 16.83
N ASP A 193 -7.26 -1.10 16.70
CA ASP A 193 -5.87 -0.93 16.28
C ASP A 193 -5.06 -0.24 17.38
N LEU A 194 -4.28 -1.01 18.13
CA LEU A 194 -3.45 -0.54 19.25
C LEU A 194 -1.97 -0.34 18.85
N ARG A 195 -1.62 -0.36 17.56
CA ARG A 195 -0.22 -0.25 17.12
C ARG A 195 0.48 1.03 17.57
N GLY A 196 -0.29 2.12 17.73
CA GLY A 196 0.22 3.42 18.17
C GLY A 196 0.32 3.56 19.69
N CYS A 197 -0.13 2.56 20.44
CA CYS A 197 -0.04 2.58 21.90
C CYS A 197 1.35 2.16 22.38
N THR A 198 1.83 2.75 23.47
CA THR A 198 3.16 2.43 24.01
C THR A 198 3.26 0.94 24.39
N PRO A 199 4.40 0.25 24.18
CA PRO A 199 4.45 -1.22 24.29
C PRO A 199 4.12 -1.77 25.68
N THR A 200 4.37 -0.97 26.72
CA THR A 200 4.14 -1.27 28.13
C THR A 200 2.82 -0.71 28.68
N CYS A 201 1.96 -0.12 27.85
CA CYS A 201 0.69 0.44 28.31
C CYS A 201 -0.25 -0.62 28.89
N GLY A 202 -1.15 -0.19 29.78
CA GLY A 202 -2.14 -1.07 30.40
C GLY A 202 -3.05 -1.78 29.38
N ALA A 203 -3.30 -1.17 28.23
CA ALA A 203 -4.09 -1.74 27.13
C ALA A 203 -3.38 -2.84 26.32
N LYS A 204 -2.06 -3.01 26.47
CA LYS A 204 -1.27 -4.10 25.87
C LYS A 204 -0.87 -5.19 26.89
N SER A 205 -1.31 -5.06 28.15
CA SER A 205 -1.10 -6.07 29.19
C SER A 205 -1.85 -7.38 28.91
N LEU A 206 -1.39 -8.49 29.51
CA LEU A 206 -2.10 -9.77 29.44
C LEU A 206 -3.55 -9.68 29.96
N GLU A 207 -3.83 -8.81 30.92
CA GLU A 207 -5.17 -8.57 31.44
C GLU A 207 -6.08 -7.87 30.42
N ALA A 208 -5.52 -6.92 29.65
CA ALA A 208 -6.21 -6.30 28.54
C ALA A 208 -6.49 -7.33 27.44
N VAL A 209 -5.52 -8.16 27.07
CA VAL A 209 -5.73 -9.22 26.06
C VAL A 209 -6.82 -10.20 26.49
N ARG A 210 -6.85 -10.59 27.78
CA ARG A 210 -7.92 -11.42 28.35
C ARG A 210 -9.31 -10.76 28.25
N TYR A 211 -9.41 -9.45 28.46
CA TYR A 211 -10.66 -8.70 28.25
C TYR A 211 -11.03 -8.62 26.77
N LEU A 212 -10.08 -8.26 25.89
CA LEU A 212 -10.28 -8.16 24.44
C LEU A 212 -10.71 -9.49 23.82
N ALA A 213 -10.23 -10.63 24.33
CA ALA A 213 -10.64 -11.97 23.89
C ALA A 213 -12.14 -12.26 24.14
N THR A 214 -12.80 -11.57 25.10
CA THR A 214 -14.25 -11.71 25.33
C THR A 214 -15.10 -10.81 24.43
N LEU A 215 -14.49 -9.82 23.77
CA LEU A 215 -15.20 -8.90 22.89
C LEU A 215 -15.44 -9.53 21.50
N PRO A 216 -16.56 -9.19 20.83
CA PRO A 216 -16.91 -9.77 19.53
C PRO A 216 -16.21 -9.00 18.38
N LEU A 217 -14.90 -8.80 18.53
CA LEU A 217 -14.02 -8.15 17.56
C LEU A 217 -13.79 -9.05 16.35
N GLU A 218 -13.82 -8.47 15.16
CA GLU A 218 -13.46 -9.11 13.90
C GLU A 218 -12.01 -8.83 13.48
N SER A 219 -11.44 -7.71 13.95
CA SER A 219 -10.05 -7.33 13.68
C SER A 219 -9.40 -6.76 14.94
N LEU A 220 -8.21 -7.27 15.28
CA LEU A 220 -7.41 -6.78 16.39
C LEU A 220 -5.94 -6.63 15.97
N ASN A 221 -5.36 -5.45 16.21
CA ASN A 221 -3.92 -5.21 16.05
C ASN A 221 -3.29 -4.87 17.39
N LEU A 222 -2.42 -5.77 17.85
CA LEU A 222 -1.63 -5.71 19.08
C LEU A 222 -0.13 -5.55 18.79
N LYS A 223 0.29 -5.10 17.59
CA LYS A 223 1.72 -4.95 17.25
C LYS A 223 2.49 -4.25 18.39
N ASP A 224 3.67 -4.79 18.71
CA ASP A 224 4.56 -4.32 19.74
C ASP A 224 3.89 -4.35 21.13
N ALA A 225 3.39 -5.53 21.51
CA ALA A 225 2.79 -5.84 22.82
C ALA A 225 3.54 -7.00 23.50
N PRO A 226 4.80 -6.80 23.94
CA PRO A 226 5.65 -7.86 24.50
C PRO A 226 5.10 -8.50 25.78
N MET A 227 4.17 -7.84 26.48
CA MET A 227 3.49 -8.38 27.66
C MET A 227 2.38 -9.40 27.34
N ALA A 228 1.98 -9.53 26.07
CA ALA A 228 0.99 -10.52 25.66
C ALA A 228 1.62 -11.92 25.55
N GLY A 229 2.66 -12.06 24.74
CA GLY A 229 3.36 -13.33 24.51
C GLY A 229 2.44 -14.50 24.12
N ASP A 230 2.95 -15.71 24.32
CA ASP A 230 2.19 -16.94 24.06
C ASP A 230 0.92 -17.09 24.92
N ALA A 231 0.91 -16.50 26.12
CA ALA A 231 -0.27 -16.49 26.99
C ALA A 231 -1.40 -15.66 26.39
N GLY A 232 -1.09 -14.49 25.81
CA GLY A 232 -2.05 -13.67 25.07
C GLY A 232 -2.56 -14.36 23.80
N ALA A 233 -1.67 -15.00 23.05
CA ALA A 233 -2.06 -15.80 21.88
C ALA A 233 -2.99 -16.96 22.25
N ALA A 234 -2.74 -17.65 23.37
CA ALA A 234 -3.60 -18.72 23.88
C ALA A 234 -4.99 -18.24 24.30
N LEU A 235 -5.10 -17.04 24.89
CA LEU A 235 -6.39 -16.42 25.22
C LEU A 235 -7.18 -16.03 23.97
N LEU A 236 -6.50 -15.46 22.97
CA LEU A 236 -7.12 -15.03 21.71
C LEU A 236 -7.54 -16.21 20.83
N ALA A 237 -6.87 -17.36 20.90
CA ALA A 237 -7.26 -18.59 20.21
C ALA A 237 -8.66 -19.10 20.58
N GLY A 238 -9.19 -18.72 21.76
CA GLY A 238 -10.56 -19.02 22.18
C GLY A 238 -11.64 -18.10 21.60
N ASN A 239 -11.28 -17.08 20.80
CA ASN A 239 -12.24 -16.16 20.21
C ASN A 239 -12.85 -16.73 18.91
N HIS A 240 -14.17 -16.55 18.74
CA HIS A 240 -14.92 -17.05 17.58
C HIS A 240 -15.32 -15.97 16.56
N ALA A 241 -15.04 -14.70 16.84
CA ALA A 241 -15.39 -13.55 16.00
C ALA A 241 -14.19 -13.03 15.18
N LEU A 242 -12.96 -13.18 15.68
CA LEU A 242 -11.75 -12.66 15.06
C LEU A 242 -11.49 -13.32 13.69
N LYS A 243 -11.37 -12.47 12.67
CA LYS A 243 -11.00 -12.82 11.29
C LYS A 243 -9.61 -12.28 10.93
N LYS A 244 -9.17 -11.22 11.60
CA LYS A 244 -7.85 -10.59 11.39
C LYS A 244 -7.15 -10.34 12.71
N LEU A 245 -5.91 -10.84 12.84
CA LEU A 245 -5.08 -10.66 14.01
C LEU A 245 -3.66 -10.24 13.61
N THR A 246 -3.17 -9.18 14.22
CA THR A 246 -1.76 -8.77 14.15
C THR A 246 -1.17 -8.81 15.55
N MET A 247 -0.17 -9.67 15.74
CA MET A 247 0.64 -9.77 16.96
C MET A 247 2.14 -9.72 16.60
N SER A 248 2.52 -8.88 15.64
CA SER A 248 3.92 -8.65 15.28
C SER A 248 4.69 -8.09 16.48
N ASP A 249 5.95 -8.49 16.64
CA ASP A 249 6.84 -7.98 17.71
C ASP A 249 6.26 -8.18 19.14
N CYS A 250 5.57 -9.30 19.40
CA CYS A 250 4.85 -9.57 20.67
C CYS A 250 5.49 -10.66 21.55
N GLY A 251 6.65 -11.19 21.18
CA GLY A 251 7.31 -12.28 21.90
C GLY A 251 6.63 -13.64 21.74
N ILE A 252 5.94 -13.87 20.62
CA ILE A 252 5.32 -15.17 20.29
C ILE A 252 6.40 -16.21 19.95
N SER A 253 6.23 -17.44 20.41
CA SER A 253 7.04 -18.61 20.07
C SER A 253 6.22 -19.64 19.26
N GLU A 254 6.78 -20.84 19.07
CA GLU A 254 6.01 -21.99 18.59
C GLU A 254 4.73 -22.25 19.41
N VAL A 255 4.74 -21.97 20.72
CA VAL A 255 3.61 -22.29 21.61
C VAL A 255 2.38 -21.45 21.24
N GLY A 256 2.54 -20.14 21.11
CA GLY A 256 1.48 -19.24 20.68
C GLY A 256 1.09 -19.48 19.22
N ALA A 257 2.06 -19.74 18.34
CA ALA A 257 1.81 -20.09 16.94
C ALA A 257 0.91 -21.34 16.81
N ARG A 258 1.17 -22.37 17.63
CA ARG A 258 0.35 -23.58 17.69
C ARG A 258 -1.08 -23.30 18.14
N ARG A 259 -1.26 -22.47 19.18
CA ARG A 259 -2.61 -22.09 19.64
C ARG A 259 -3.38 -21.31 18.58
N LEU A 260 -2.71 -20.42 17.85
CA LEU A 260 -3.32 -19.62 16.78
C LEU A 260 -3.61 -20.43 15.50
N ALA A 261 -2.87 -21.52 15.25
CA ALA A 261 -3.14 -22.41 14.11
C ALA A 261 -4.52 -23.08 14.19
N ASP A 262 -4.97 -23.42 15.41
CA ASP A 262 -6.26 -24.02 15.71
C ASP A 262 -7.43 -23.01 15.71
N HIS A 263 -7.18 -21.72 15.50
CA HIS A 263 -8.20 -20.67 15.61
C HIS A 263 -9.32 -20.82 14.56
N PRO A 264 -10.60 -20.91 14.97
CA PRO A 264 -11.69 -21.39 14.09
C PRO A 264 -12.03 -20.45 12.92
N SER A 265 -11.96 -19.14 13.12
CA SER A 265 -12.42 -18.11 12.16
C SER A 265 -11.32 -17.23 11.56
N LEU A 266 -10.03 -17.45 11.89
CA LEU A 266 -8.97 -16.50 11.57
C LEU A 266 -8.51 -16.61 10.12
N GLU A 267 -8.78 -15.59 9.31
CA GLU A 267 -8.43 -15.58 7.88
C GLU A 267 -7.09 -14.89 7.58
N SER A 268 -6.72 -13.89 8.39
CA SER A 268 -5.48 -13.12 8.25
C SER A 268 -4.71 -13.07 9.57
N LEU A 269 -3.48 -13.55 9.55
CA LEU A 269 -2.58 -13.56 10.70
C LEU A 269 -1.24 -12.92 10.35
N ASP A 270 -0.79 -11.99 11.19
CA ASP A 270 0.53 -11.37 11.12
C ASP A 270 1.28 -11.61 12.43
N LEU A 271 2.37 -12.38 12.34
CA LEU A 271 3.27 -12.74 13.44
C LEU A 271 4.69 -12.26 13.18
N SER A 272 4.90 -11.29 12.30
CA SER A 272 6.23 -10.76 11.93
C SER A 272 7.06 -10.34 13.15
N GLY A 273 8.37 -10.57 13.14
CA GLY A 273 9.28 -10.20 14.24
C GLY A 273 9.22 -11.07 15.49
N ASN A 274 8.47 -12.18 15.46
CA ASN A 274 8.39 -13.15 16.57
C ASN A 274 9.27 -14.38 16.34
N ARG A 275 9.58 -15.15 17.40
CA ARG A 275 10.45 -16.33 17.30
C ARG A 275 9.65 -17.61 17.01
N ILE A 276 9.01 -17.65 15.84
CA ILE A 276 8.08 -18.73 15.45
C ILE A 276 8.80 -20.04 15.12
N ASP A 277 9.99 -19.95 14.52
CA ASP A 277 10.81 -21.08 14.07
C ASP A 277 10.09 -22.08 13.11
N ALA A 278 10.76 -23.18 12.77
CA ALA A 278 10.21 -24.19 11.87
C ALA A 278 9.02 -24.98 12.47
N ARG A 279 9.00 -25.23 13.79
CA ARG A 279 7.90 -25.94 14.46
C ARG A 279 6.65 -25.07 14.52
N GLY A 280 6.79 -23.79 14.86
CA GLY A 280 5.66 -22.86 14.82
C GLY A 280 5.09 -22.72 13.40
N ALA A 281 5.96 -22.65 12.38
CA ALA A 281 5.53 -22.64 10.98
C ALA A 281 4.85 -23.95 10.55
N GLN A 282 5.33 -25.11 10.99
CA GLN A 282 4.68 -26.41 10.77
C GLN A 282 3.29 -26.48 11.41
N HIS A 283 3.11 -25.91 12.61
CA HIS A 283 1.79 -25.80 13.22
C HIS A 283 0.87 -24.88 12.41
N LEU A 284 1.33 -23.68 12.04
CA LEU A 284 0.55 -22.74 11.23
C LEU A 284 0.18 -23.31 9.85
N ALA A 285 1.04 -24.14 9.24
CA ALA A 285 0.77 -24.85 7.99
C ALA A 285 -0.40 -25.85 8.07
N SER A 286 -0.76 -26.33 9.27
CA SER A 286 -1.93 -27.18 9.48
C SER A 286 -3.26 -26.42 9.64
N SER A 287 -3.21 -25.08 9.70
CA SER A 287 -4.39 -24.25 9.92
C SER A 287 -5.42 -24.38 8.77
N LYS A 288 -6.69 -24.45 9.16
CA LYS A 288 -7.83 -24.65 8.25
C LYS A 288 -8.53 -23.32 7.89
N SER A 289 -8.22 -22.24 8.58
CA SER A 289 -8.90 -20.93 8.47
C SER A 289 -8.05 -19.88 7.75
N ILE A 290 -6.74 -19.87 8.00
CA ILE A 290 -5.82 -18.83 7.53
C ILE A 290 -5.63 -18.86 6.00
N LYS A 291 -5.79 -17.69 5.39
CA LYS A 291 -5.61 -17.41 3.95
C LYS A 291 -4.46 -16.43 3.68
N THR A 292 -4.23 -15.51 4.62
CA THR A 292 -3.14 -14.52 4.58
C THR A 292 -2.27 -14.69 5.81
N LEU A 293 -0.98 -14.98 5.60
CA LEU A 293 -0.03 -15.22 6.67
C LEU A 293 1.24 -14.38 6.47
N ARG A 294 1.65 -13.64 7.50
CA ARG A 294 2.95 -12.95 7.53
C ARG A 294 3.84 -13.47 8.65
N LEU A 295 5.05 -13.85 8.28
CA LEU A 295 6.11 -14.40 9.11
C LEU A 295 7.45 -13.69 8.82
N CYS A 296 7.40 -12.39 8.50
CA CYS A 296 8.61 -11.60 8.22
C CYS A 296 9.56 -11.65 9.43
N CYS A 297 10.84 -11.98 9.21
CA CYS A 297 11.89 -12.08 10.22
C CYS A 297 11.57 -13.02 11.41
N CYS A 298 10.87 -14.14 11.16
CA CYS A 298 10.41 -15.05 12.21
C CYS A 298 11.34 -16.23 12.55
N GLY A 299 12.49 -16.34 11.88
CA GLY A 299 13.42 -17.46 12.04
C GLY A 299 12.90 -18.79 11.48
N VAL A 300 11.96 -18.74 10.53
CA VAL A 300 11.34 -19.92 9.91
C VAL A 300 12.34 -20.60 8.98
N THR A 301 12.98 -21.67 9.45
CA THR A 301 13.92 -22.44 8.62
C THR A 301 13.19 -23.38 7.65
N ASP A 302 13.96 -23.94 6.71
CA ASP A 302 13.50 -24.77 5.60
C ASP A 302 12.38 -25.79 5.94
N PRO A 303 12.42 -26.58 7.04
CA PRO A 303 11.35 -27.53 7.36
C PRO A 303 10.00 -26.88 7.70
N GLY A 304 9.99 -25.61 8.09
CA GLY A 304 8.79 -24.80 8.29
C GLY A 304 8.22 -24.30 6.96
N ILE A 305 9.09 -23.83 6.07
CA ILE A 305 8.73 -23.41 4.71
C ILE A 305 8.14 -24.57 3.91
N HIS A 306 8.77 -25.74 3.98
CA HIS A 306 8.31 -26.96 3.31
C HIS A 306 6.87 -27.35 3.69
N ALA A 307 6.48 -27.12 4.95
CA ALA A 307 5.13 -27.36 5.42
C ALA A 307 4.16 -26.29 4.91
N LEU A 308 4.55 -25.01 4.98
CA LEU A 308 3.74 -23.88 4.50
C LEU A 308 3.44 -23.99 3.00
N ALA A 309 4.42 -24.41 2.18
CA ALA A 309 4.27 -24.63 0.75
C ALA A 309 3.13 -25.61 0.39
N LYS A 310 2.89 -26.62 1.24
CA LYS A 310 1.87 -27.66 1.08
C LYS A 310 0.48 -27.24 1.56
N ASN A 311 0.32 -26.08 2.21
CA ASN A 311 -1.00 -25.65 2.69
C ASN A 311 -1.90 -25.24 1.50
N PRO A 312 -3.08 -25.87 1.30
CA PRO A 312 -3.93 -25.62 0.13
C PRO A 312 -4.87 -24.40 0.28
N ARG A 313 -4.75 -23.62 1.36
CA ARG A 313 -5.65 -22.49 1.69
C ARG A 313 -4.94 -21.14 1.73
N LEU A 314 -3.63 -21.12 1.95
CA LEU A 314 -2.83 -19.90 1.86
C LEU A 314 -2.90 -19.34 0.44
N THR A 315 -3.38 -18.09 0.33
CA THR A 315 -3.47 -17.30 -0.91
C THR A 315 -2.47 -16.14 -0.92
N SER A 316 -2.04 -15.70 0.25
CA SER A 316 -1.01 -14.68 0.46
C SER A 316 -0.05 -15.13 1.55
N LEU A 317 1.24 -15.22 1.23
CA LEU A 317 2.28 -15.61 2.17
C LEU A 317 3.45 -14.64 2.10
N ASP A 318 3.85 -14.14 3.26
CA ASP A 318 5.09 -13.38 3.46
C ASP A 318 5.99 -14.15 4.41
N VAL A 319 7.15 -14.55 3.89
CA VAL A 319 8.22 -15.26 4.60
C VAL A 319 9.55 -14.52 4.42
N SER A 320 9.50 -13.20 4.27
CA SER A 320 10.69 -12.38 4.14
C SER A 320 11.62 -12.47 5.38
N GLY A 321 12.94 -12.34 5.20
CA GLY A 321 13.90 -12.32 6.31
C GLY A 321 14.11 -13.64 7.08
N ASN A 322 13.77 -14.79 6.50
CA ASN A 322 13.83 -16.11 7.17
C ASN A 322 15.00 -17.04 6.78
N LYS A 323 15.87 -16.61 5.85
CA LYS A 323 17.08 -17.36 5.40
C LYS A 323 16.80 -18.65 4.60
N ILE A 324 15.73 -18.63 3.81
CA ILE A 324 15.22 -19.77 3.02
C ILE A 324 16.21 -20.20 1.93
N ASN A 325 16.39 -21.52 1.76
CA ASN A 325 17.23 -22.07 0.67
C ASN A 325 16.50 -22.13 -0.70
N GLU A 326 17.26 -22.32 -1.79
CA GLU A 326 16.69 -22.37 -3.16
C GLU A 326 15.75 -23.56 -3.42
N GLY A 327 15.93 -24.71 -2.77
CA GLY A 327 15.03 -25.86 -2.87
C GLY A 327 13.64 -25.57 -2.28
N GLU A 328 13.59 -24.93 -1.12
CA GLU A 328 12.31 -24.54 -0.50
C GLU A 328 11.63 -23.36 -1.22
N LEU A 329 12.40 -22.49 -1.90
CA LEU A 329 11.82 -21.52 -2.83
C LEU A 329 11.11 -22.19 -4.00
N ARG A 330 11.63 -23.31 -4.55
CA ARG A 330 10.90 -24.12 -5.54
C ARG A 330 9.59 -24.65 -4.96
N HIS A 331 9.61 -25.20 -3.74
CA HIS A 331 8.37 -25.67 -3.10
C HIS A 331 7.34 -24.56 -2.86
N LEU A 332 7.74 -23.37 -2.41
CA LEU A 332 6.86 -22.21 -2.29
C LEU A 332 6.31 -21.75 -3.64
N ALA A 333 7.17 -21.65 -4.66
CA ALA A 333 6.77 -21.25 -6.01
C ALA A 333 5.82 -22.28 -6.66
N ALA A 334 5.94 -23.57 -6.34
CA ALA A 334 5.02 -24.62 -6.76
C ALA A 334 3.66 -24.61 -6.04
N SER A 335 3.48 -23.81 -4.98
CA SER A 335 2.26 -23.86 -4.16
C SER A 335 1.01 -23.48 -4.97
N PRO A 336 -0.01 -24.35 -5.07
CA PRO A 336 -1.12 -24.22 -6.00
C PRO A 336 -2.15 -23.15 -5.61
N SER A 337 -2.19 -22.76 -4.33
CA SER A 337 -3.15 -21.79 -3.77
C SER A 337 -2.59 -20.37 -3.68
N LEU A 338 -1.27 -20.19 -3.64
CA LEU A 338 -0.66 -18.86 -3.53
C LEU A 338 -0.94 -18.00 -4.76
N THR A 339 -1.31 -16.74 -4.50
CA THR A 339 -1.49 -15.67 -5.48
C THR A 339 -0.59 -14.47 -5.18
N MET A 340 -0.20 -14.29 -3.92
CA MET A 340 0.75 -13.27 -3.48
C MET A 340 1.85 -13.95 -2.66
N LEU A 341 3.11 -13.74 -3.05
CA LEU A 341 4.28 -14.31 -2.40
C LEU A 341 5.32 -13.23 -2.14
N ASP A 342 5.77 -13.11 -0.90
CA ASP A 342 6.90 -12.26 -0.49
C ASP A 342 8.03 -13.14 0.07
N VAL A 343 9.14 -13.16 -0.67
CA VAL A 343 10.38 -13.89 -0.35
C VAL A 343 11.57 -12.94 -0.20
N SER A 344 11.30 -11.67 0.11
CA SER A 344 12.32 -10.62 0.25
C SER A 344 13.33 -10.90 1.38
N CYS A 345 14.55 -10.40 1.24
CA CYS A 345 15.61 -10.46 2.26
C CYS A 345 15.91 -11.87 2.80
N ASN A 346 15.74 -12.92 1.98
CA ASN A 346 15.94 -14.31 2.41
C ASN A 346 17.37 -14.83 2.27
N ARG A 347 18.34 -13.94 2.03
CA ARG A 347 19.75 -14.29 1.91
C ARG A 347 20.30 -14.90 3.20
N GLN A 348 21.02 -16.01 3.07
CA GLN A 348 21.83 -16.56 4.17
C GLN A 348 23.04 -15.66 4.44
N THR A 349 23.00 -14.84 5.48
CA THR A 349 24.19 -14.12 5.98
C THR A 349 25.12 -15.10 6.70
N LEU A 350 26.04 -15.72 5.95
CA LEU A 350 27.20 -16.40 6.52
C LEU A 350 28.23 -15.35 6.94
N LEU A 351 28.63 -15.38 8.23
CA LEU A 351 29.65 -14.49 8.77
C LEU A 351 30.98 -14.66 8.01
N GLY A 352 31.51 -13.56 7.47
CA GLY A 352 32.90 -13.50 6.98
C GLY A 352 33.17 -13.99 5.55
N ARG A 353 32.16 -14.40 4.75
CA ARG A 353 32.35 -14.65 3.31
C ARG A 353 31.82 -13.49 2.46
N PRO A 354 32.57 -13.03 1.43
CA PRO A 354 32.05 -12.07 0.47
C PRO A 354 30.83 -12.67 -0.23
N GLN A 355 29.78 -11.87 -0.29
CA GLN A 355 28.44 -12.24 -0.71
C GLN A 355 28.37 -12.40 -2.24
N SER A 356 28.42 -13.63 -2.78
CA SER A 356 28.39 -13.86 -4.23
C SER A 356 27.03 -13.59 -4.87
N ALA A 357 27.03 -12.97 -6.06
CA ALA A 357 25.82 -12.77 -6.88
C ALA A 357 25.15 -14.11 -7.25
N GLU A 358 25.96 -15.15 -7.44
CA GLU A 358 25.60 -16.54 -7.69
C GLU A 358 24.46 -17.06 -6.80
N GLN A 359 24.46 -16.76 -5.49
CA GLN A 359 23.35 -17.17 -4.60
C GLN A 359 22.01 -16.50 -4.95
N GLY A 360 22.05 -15.21 -5.33
CA GLY A 360 20.87 -14.49 -5.79
C GLY A 360 20.38 -15.01 -7.15
N GLU A 361 21.30 -15.40 -8.03
CA GLU A 361 21.00 -16.01 -9.33
C GLU A 361 20.39 -17.40 -9.18
N GLN A 362 20.91 -18.24 -8.27
CA GLN A 362 20.33 -19.53 -7.89
C GLN A 362 18.90 -19.39 -7.35
N MET A 363 18.67 -18.46 -6.42
CA MET A 363 17.33 -18.16 -5.89
C MET A 363 16.38 -17.66 -7.00
N ALA A 364 16.84 -16.78 -7.89
CA ALA A 364 16.04 -16.28 -9.00
C ALA A 364 15.73 -17.36 -10.05
N PHE A 365 16.67 -18.25 -10.34
CA PHE A 365 16.47 -19.42 -11.20
C PHE A 365 15.42 -20.37 -10.60
N ALA A 366 15.56 -20.75 -9.33
CA ALA A 366 14.61 -21.60 -8.62
C ALA A 366 13.17 -21.04 -8.63
N LEU A 367 13.02 -19.73 -8.47
CA LEU A 367 11.74 -19.04 -8.63
C LEU A 367 11.26 -19.10 -10.08
N ALA A 368 12.07 -18.68 -11.05
CA ALA A 368 11.68 -18.58 -12.45
C ALA A 368 11.29 -19.93 -13.07
N GLU A 369 12.13 -20.95 -12.87
CA GLU A 369 11.92 -22.35 -13.30
C GLU A 369 10.54 -22.85 -12.86
N THR A 370 10.23 -22.69 -11.57
CA THR A 370 9.00 -23.21 -11.00
C THR A 370 7.77 -22.36 -11.34
N LEU A 371 7.92 -21.03 -11.38
CA LEU A 371 6.83 -20.11 -11.73
C LEU A 371 6.39 -20.26 -13.19
N ALA A 372 7.33 -20.55 -14.11
CA ALA A 372 7.03 -20.79 -15.51
C ALA A 372 6.15 -22.03 -15.76
N GLY A 373 6.15 -23.00 -14.84
CA GLY A 373 5.33 -24.22 -14.92
C GLY A 373 3.94 -24.13 -14.29
N ARG A 374 3.53 -22.97 -13.75
CA ARG A 374 2.25 -22.84 -13.02
C ARG A 374 1.06 -22.65 -13.95
N GLU A 375 0.01 -23.45 -13.76
CA GLU A 375 -1.31 -23.22 -14.39
C GLU A 375 -1.91 -21.85 -14.04
N LYS A 376 -1.66 -21.38 -12.80
CA LYS A 376 -2.15 -20.11 -12.27
C LYS A 376 -0.94 -19.25 -11.86
N PRO A 377 -0.61 -18.18 -12.61
CA PRO A 377 0.48 -17.30 -12.24
C PRO A 377 0.16 -16.59 -10.92
N LEU A 378 1.21 -16.09 -10.25
CA LEU A 378 1.02 -15.21 -9.11
C LEU A 378 0.41 -13.88 -9.57
N ALA A 379 -0.50 -13.30 -8.79
CA ALA A 379 -0.91 -11.91 -8.99
C ALA A 379 0.24 -10.95 -8.60
N SER A 380 0.96 -11.26 -7.52
CA SER A 380 2.12 -10.48 -7.08
C SER A 380 3.26 -11.36 -6.57
N LEU A 381 4.49 -11.01 -6.97
CA LEU A 381 5.73 -11.53 -6.40
C LEU A 381 6.54 -10.36 -5.84
N LYS A 382 7.11 -10.54 -4.65
CA LYS A 382 8.11 -9.64 -4.08
C LYS A 382 9.37 -10.43 -3.72
N ALA A 383 10.50 -9.93 -4.18
CA ALA A 383 11.81 -10.52 -3.94
C ALA A 383 12.86 -9.42 -3.74
N ASP A 384 12.51 -8.46 -2.88
CA ASP A 384 13.34 -7.31 -2.54
C ASP A 384 14.58 -7.77 -1.73
N GLY A 385 15.72 -7.08 -1.84
CA GLY A 385 16.86 -7.30 -0.94
C GLY A 385 17.53 -8.67 -1.05
N ASN A 386 17.41 -9.37 -2.19
CA ASN A 386 17.98 -10.70 -2.42
C ASN A 386 19.27 -10.68 -3.26
N ALA A 387 19.85 -9.49 -3.49
CA ALA A 387 21.07 -9.28 -4.27
C ALA A 387 20.99 -9.74 -5.75
N PHE A 388 19.80 -9.66 -6.34
CA PHE A 388 19.57 -10.03 -7.73
C PHE A 388 20.27 -9.06 -8.71
N GLY A 389 21.08 -9.59 -9.63
CA GLY A 389 21.67 -8.84 -10.75
C GLY A 389 20.83 -8.90 -12.02
N ASP A 390 21.40 -8.46 -13.14
CA ASP A 390 20.73 -8.45 -14.46
C ASP A 390 20.29 -9.84 -14.94
N PHE A 391 21.09 -10.88 -14.66
CA PHE A 391 20.75 -12.26 -15.00
C PHE A 391 19.55 -12.78 -14.18
N ALA A 392 19.49 -12.45 -12.89
CA ALA A 392 18.33 -12.76 -12.06
C ALA A 392 17.06 -12.02 -12.53
N ALA A 393 17.20 -10.75 -12.95
CA ALA A 393 16.11 -10.00 -13.56
C ALA A 393 15.66 -10.60 -14.91
N GLN A 394 16.59 -11.10 -15.74
CA GLN A 394 16.29 -11.83 -16.97
C GLN A 394 15.45 -13.09 -16.68
N MET A 395 15.84 -13.88 -15.67
CA MET A 395 15.10 -15.07 -15.26
C MET A 395 13.68 -14.75 -14.79
N LEU A 396 13.50 -13.70 -13.99
CA LEU A 396 12.18 -13.28 -13.50
C LEU A 396 11.33 -12.55 -14.56
N ALA A 397 11.94 -12.10 -15.65
CA ALA A 397 11.26 -11.43 -16.75
C ALA A 397 10.67 -12.39 -17.81
N PHE A 398 10.94 -13.70 -17.75
CA PHE A 398 10.47 -14.64 -18.78
C PHE A 398 8.94 -14.55 -18.99
N PRO A 399 8.43 -14.45 -20.24
CA PRO A 399 7.00 -14.27 -20.51
C PRO A 399 6.06 -15.38 -20.02
N THR A 400 6.60 -16.56 -19.72
CA THR A 400 5.89 -17.67 -19.07
C THR A 400 5.51 -17.35 -17.62
N ILE A 401 6.23 -16.44 -16.97
CA ILE A 401 5.93 -15.91 -15.66
C ILE A 401 4.85 -14.83 -15.84
N GLY A 402 3.58 -15.25 -15.84
CA GLY A 402 2.41 -14.39 -16.01
C GLY A 402 2.10 -13.46 -14.83
N THR A 403 3.10 -13.09 -14.04
CA THR A 403 2.94 -12.27 -12.84
C THR A 403 2.61 -10.82 -13.21
N ALA A 404 1.58 -10.24 -12.61
CA ALA A 404 1.14 -8.88 -12.92
C ALA A 404 1.88 -7.79 -12.12
N SER A 405 2.26 -8.07 -10.87
CA SER A 405 2.95 -7.16 -9.96
C SER A 405 4.29 -7.76 -9.48
N LEU A 406 5.40 -7.07 -9.75
CA LEU A 406 6.74 -7.53 -9.39
C LEU A 406 7.52 -6.45 -8.63
N SER A 407 7.96 -6.78 -7.42
CA SER A 407 8.84 -5.94 -6.59
C SER A 407 10.22 -6.57 -6.50
N LEU A 408 11.24 -5.78 -6.83
CA LEU A 408 12.65 -6.15 -6.87
C LEU A 408 13.53 -5.06 -6.21
N LYS A 409 13.04 -4.42 -5.15
CA LYS A 409 13.71 -3.30 -4.48
C LYS A 409 15.06 -3.72 -3.90
N SER A 410 15.99 -2.77 -3.75
CA SER A 410 17.25 -2.97 -3.03
C SER A 410 18.06 -4.18 -3.52
N ASN A 411 18.09 -4.36 -4.85
CA ASN A 411 18.86 -5.39 -5.53
C ASN A 411 20.01 -4.73 -6.33
N PHE A 412 20.68 -5.48 -7.19
CA PHE A 412 21.81 -5.02 -8.00
C PHE A 412 21.48 -5.00 -9.51
N ILE A 413 20.21 -4.77 -9.85
CA ILE A 413 19.72 -4.74 -11.23
C ILE A 413 20.23 -3.46 -11.90
N GLY A 414 20.74 -3.60 -13.12
CA GLY A 414 21.24 -2.55 -13.99
C GLY A 414 20.37 -2.35 -15.24
N PRO A 415 20.91 -1.67 -16.27
CA PRO A 415 20.21 -1.41 -17.52
C PRO A 415 19.75 -2.66 -18.29
N GLU A 416 20.55 -3.73 -18.27
CA GLU A 416 20.25 -4.95 -19.04
C GLU A 416 19.11 -5.75 -18.41
N GLY A 417 19.07 -5.87 -17.07
CA GLY A 417 17.94 -6.46 -16.36
C GLY A 417 16.65 -5.66 -16.57
N ALA A 418 16.75 -4.33 -16.55
CA ALA A 418 15.63 -3.45 -16.91
C ALA A 418 15.13 -3.67 -18.35
N ARG A 419 16.03 -3.94 -19.31
CA ARG A 419 15.69 -4.27 -20.70
C ARG A 419 14.93 -5.59 -20.83
N TYR A 420 15.30 -6.61 -20.06
CA TYR A 420 14.53 -7.87 -20.01
C TYR A 420 13.16 -7.67 -19.36
N LEU A 421 13.09 -6.99 -18.21
CA LEU A 421 11.82 -6.69 -17.52
C LEU A 421 10.84 -5.89 -18.40
N ALA A 422 11.34 -4.92 -19.18
CA ALA A 422 10.54 -4.13 -20.11
C ALA A 422 9.88 -4.96 -21.23
N ALA A 423 10.49 -6.09 -21.59
CA ALA A 423 10.01 -6.98 -22.65
C ALA A 423 8.92 -7.97 -22.18
N ASN A 424 8.67 -8.09 -20.87
CA ASN A 424 7.64 -8.97 -20.34
C ASN A 424 6.23 -8.43 -20.68
N PRO A 425 5.37 -9.21 -21.39
CA PRO A 425 4.06 -8.74 -21.84
C PRO A 425 2.97 -8.77 -20.76
N ALA A 426 3.22 -9.39 -19.59
CA ALA A 426 2.25 -9.58 -18.51
C ALA A 426 2.41 -8.59 -17.34
N LEU A 427 3.64 -8.09 -17.09
CA LEU A 427 3.91 -7.13 -16.01
C LEU A 427 3.12 -5.83 -16.18
N GLN A 428 2.33 -5.46 -15.17
CA GLN A 428 1.55 -4.22 -15.10
C GLN A 428 2.09 -3.26 -14.04
N GLU A 429 2.56 -3.79 -12.91
CA GLU A 429 3.24 -3.04 -11.85
C GLU A 429 4.67 -3.56 -11.67
N LEU A 430 5.65 -2.64 -11.70
CA LEU A 430 7.06 -2.94 -11.48
C LEU A 430 7.67 -1.94 -10.51
N ASP A 431 8.32 -2.45 -9.46
CA ASP A 431 9.02 -1.66 -8.46
C ASP A 431 10.49 -2.06 -8.38
N LEU A 432 11.36 -1.13 -8.77
CA LEU A 432 12.81 -1.28 -8.87
C LEU A 432 13.54 -0.32 -7.92
N THR A 433 12.85 0.26 -6.92
CA THR A 433 13.42 1.17 -5.91
C THR A 433 14.82 0.71 -5.45
N GLN A 434 15.81 1.60 -5.40
CA GLN A 434 17.16 1.26 -4.93
C GLN A 434 17.84 0.16 -5.77
N ASN A 435 17.93 0.38 -7.09
CA ASN A 435 18.70 -0.42 -8.05
C ASN A 435 19.55 0.51 -8.94
N LYS A 436 20.41 -0.04 -9.81
CA LYS A 436 21.35 0.73 -10.66
C LYS A 436 20.83 0.89 -12.10
N ILE A 437 19.54 1.19 -12.25
CA ILE A 437 18.80 1.15 -13.53
C ILE A 437 19.34 2.16 -14.55
N ARG A 438 19.69 3.37 -14.11
CA ARG A 438 20.22 4.49 -14.92
C ARG A 438 19.29 4.93 -16.05
N ASP A 439 19.75 5.92 -16.83
CA ASP A 439 19.04 6.43 -18.00
C ASP A 439 18.84 5.36 -19.09
N GLU A 440 19.81 4.47 -19.29
CA GLU A 440 19.73 3.41 -20.30
C GLU A 440 18.64 2.38 -19.96
N GLY A 441 18.55 1.98 -18.67
CA GLY A 441 17.48 1.09 -18.20
C GLY A 441 16.12 1.78 -18.18
N ALA A 442 16.05 3.07 -17.82
CA ALA A 442 14.84 3.87 -17.91
C ALA A 442 14.35 4.01 -19.37
N GLN A 443 15.26 4.16 -20.33
CA GLN A 443 14.96 4.17 -21.76
C GLN A 443 14.43 2.82 -22.24
N ALA A 444 14.98 1.70 -21.75
CA ALA A 444 14.46 0.38 -22.06
C ALA A 444 13.04 0.17 -21.49
N LEU A 445 12.82 0.53 -20.22
CA LEU A 445 11.52 0.48 -19.55
C LEU A 445 10.45 1.35 -20.23
N ALA A 446 10.84 2.50 -20.78
CA ALA A 446 9.96 3.34 -21.59
C ALA A 446 9.41 2.62 -22.85
N GLY A 447 10.08 1.57 -23.32
CA GLY A 447 9.64 0.71 -24.42
C GLY A 447 8.58 -0.34 -24.06
N SER A 448 8.28 -0.54 -22.77
CA SER A 448 7.27 -1.51 -22.33
C SER A 448 5.87 -1.16 -22.86
N ARG A 449 5.10 -2.20 -23.17
CA ARG A 449 3.73 -2.12 -23.71
C ARG A 449 2.66 -2.62 -22.73
N SER A 450 3.08 -3.03 -21.54
CA SER A 450 2.29 -3.74 -20.53
C SER A 450 2.27 -2.97 -19.20
N LEU A 451 3.38 -2.33 -18.84
CA LEU A 451 3.50 -1.57 -17.60
C LEU A 451 2.54 -0.37 -17.57
N LYS A 452 1.78 -0.30 -16.48
CA LYS A 452 0.90 0.81 -16.08
C LYS A 452 1.46 1.60 -14.91
N LYS A 453 2.20 0.93 -14.02
CA LYS A 453 2.80 1.53 -12.83
C LYS A 453 4.27 1.15 -12.72
N LEU A 454 5.12 2.16 -12.62
CA LEU A 454 6.56 2.00 -12.53
C LEU A 454 7.12 2.84 -11.38
N VAL A 455 7.90 2.20 -10.51
CA VAL A 455 8.58 2.85 -9.38
C VAL A 455 10.09 2.67 -9.56
N LEU A 456 10.78 3.81 -9.71
CA LEU A 456 12.22 3.96 -9.93
C LEU A 456 12.82 4.90 -8.87
N THR A 457 12.38 4.77 -7.62
CA THR A 457 12.82 5.64 -6.52
C THR A 457 14.28 5.35 -6.16
N GLY A 458 15.17 6.33 -6.30
CA GLY A 458 16.62 6.13 -6.15
C GLY A 458 17.14 5.04 -7.10
N CYS A 459 17.20 5.34 -8.40
CA CYS A 459 17.60 4.42 -9.45
C CYS A 459 18.70 4.95 -10.41
N LEU A 460 19.40 6.03 -10.04
CA LEU A 460 20.36 6.76 -10.89
C LEU A 460 19.77 7.32 -12.20
N VAL A 461 18.48 7.64 -12.21
CA VAL A 461 17.78 8.17 -13.39
C VAL A 461 17.87 9.69 -13.43
N ASN A 462 18.26 10.25 -14.56
CA ASN A 462 18.43 11.68 -14.76
C ASN A 462 17.43 12.20 -15.81
N ASP A 463 17.66 13.42 -16.31
CA ASP A 463 16.81 14.05 -17.33
C ASP A 463 16.61 13.20 -18.60
N ALA A 464 17.60 12.42 -19.03
CA ALA A 464 17.52 11.63 -20.26
C ALA A 464 16.57 10.43 -20.11
N GLY A 465 16.67 9.68 -19.00
CA GLY A 465 15.74 8.61 -18.66
C GLY A 465 14.33 9.13 -18.39
N ALA A 466 14.20 10.26 -17.67
CA ALA A 466 12.92 10.94 -17.49
C ALA A 466 12.29 11.38 -18.83
N GLN A 467 13.09 11.90 -19.77
CA GLN A 467 12.62 12.25 -21.11
C GLN A 467 12.20 11.01 -21.92
N ALA A 468 12.91 9.88 -21.81
CA ALA A 468 12.52 8.64 -22.45
C ALA A 468 11.17 8.13 -21.88
N LEU A 469 11.05 8.03 -20.56
CA LEU A 469 9.84 7.60 -19.85
C LEU A 469 8.61 8.47 -20.19
N SER A 470 8.79 9.79 -20.37
CA SER A 470 7.69 10.69 -20.74
C SER A 470 7.00 10.34 -22.08
N ARG A 471 7.71 9.63 -22.98
CA ARG A 471 7.21 9.21 -24.30
C ARG A 471 6.44 7.89 -24.27
N ASN A 472 6.48 7.14 -23.16
CA ASN A 472 5.67 5.95 -22.98
C ASN A 472 4.16 6.30 -23.04
N ARG A 473 3.32 5.34 -23.46
CA ARG A 473 1.89 5.54 -23.68
C ARG A 473 0.98 4.64 -22.83
N THR A 474 1.56 3.77 -22.00
CA THR A 474 0.84 2.79 -21.14
C THR A 474 0.98 3.11 -19.66
N LEU A 475 2.05 3.79 -19.25
CA LEU A 475 2.26 4.24 -17.88
C LEU A 475 1.21 5.27 -17.46
N GLU A 476 0.42 4.90 -16.47
CA GLU A 476 -0.59 5.72 -15.79
C GLU A 476 0.00 6.35 -14.51
N SER A 477 0.92 5.64 -13.85
CA SER A 477 1.60 6.06 -12.62
C SER A 477 3.12 5.87 -12.71
N LEU A 478 3.88 6.92 -12.36
CA LEU A 478 5.35 6.89 -12.35
C LEU A 478 5.90 7.53 -11.06
N ASP A 479 6.81 6.83 -10.39
CA ASP A 479 7.58 7.38 -9.27
C ASP A 479 9.07 7.40 -9.62
N LEU A 480 9.64 8.60 -9.63
CA LEU A 480 11.06 8.90 -9.84
C LEU A 480 11.65 9.66 -8.64
N GLY A 481 11.03 9.56 -7.47
CA GLY A 481 11.50 10.23 -6.27
C GLY A 481 12.83 9.71 -5.74
N ASN A 482 13.33 10.33 -4.67
CA ASN A 482 14.49 9.92 -3.91
C ASN A 482 14.10 9.60 -2.46
N LEU A 483 14.94 8.81 -1.77
CA LEU A 483 14.73 8.51 -0.36
C LEU A 483 15.08 9.73 0.50
N VAL A 484 14.07 10.39 1.03
CA VAL A 484 14.25 11.55 1.92
C VAL A 484 14.18 11.07 3.37
N SER A 485 15.29 11.23 4.11
CA SER A 485 15.40 10.87 5.54
C SER A 485 14.62 11.87 6.40
N GLU A 486 13.85 11.36 7.37
CA GLU A 486 13.07 12.19 8.31
C GLU A 486 13.92 12.81 9.45
N LYS A 487 15.24 12.53 9.50
CA LYS A 487 16.11 13.02 10.58
C LYS A 487 16.39 14.51 10.42
N THR A 488 16.03 15.29 11.44
CA THR A 488 16.19 16.75 11.48
C THR A 488 17.60 17.25 11.81
N ASP A 489 18.52 16.36 12.22
CA ASP A 489 19.93 16.70 12.39
C ASP A 489 20.60 16.82 11.00
N LYS A 490 20.87 18.05 10.59
CA LYS A 490 21.57 18.39 9.32
C LYS A 490 22.95 17.72 9.20
N LEU A 491 23.62 17.41 10.31
CA LEU A 491 24.93 16.76 10.31
C LEU A 491 24.78 15.23 10.15
N ALA A 492 23.75 14.64 10.76
CA ALA A 492 23.37 13.26 10.50
C ALA A 492 22.88 13.10 9.06
N GLN A 493 22.01 13.99 8.58
CA GLN A 493 21.48 13.99 7.21
C GLN A 493 22.60 14.10 6.17
N LYS A 494 23.63 14.94 6.41
CA LYS A 494 24.81 15.03 5.55
C LYS A 494 25.65 13.75 5.56
N ARG A 495 25.94 13.19 6.73
CA ARG A 495 26.70 11.91 6.86
C ARG A 495 25.94 10.70 6.33
N GLU A 496 24.61 10.75 6.40
CA GLU A 496 23.70 9.76 5.84
C GLU A 496 23.69 9.92 4.31
N GLN A 497 23.50 11.12 3.75
CA GLN A 497 23.62 11.35 2.29
C GLN A 497 25.00 10.97 1.73
N GLU A 498 26.09 11.26 2.45
CA GLU A 498 27.47 10.87 2.07
C GLU A 498 27.71 9.34 2.09
N GLY A 499 26.79 8.52 2.63
CA GLY A 499 26.93 7.06 2.69
C GLY A 499 25.71 6.21 2.30
N PHE A 500 24.54 6.81 2.07
CA PHE A 500 23.25 6.12 2.00
C PHE A 500 22.51 6.29 0.66
N ASP A 501 22.81 7.32 -0.14
CA ASP A 501 22.12 7.57 -1.42
C ASP A 501 23.06 7.60 -2.63
N LEU A 502 23.86 6.53 -2.78
CA LEU A 502 24.67 6.23 -3.98
C LEU A 502 23.83 5.88 -5.22
N THR A 503 22.51 6.08 -5.15
CA THR A 503 21.51 5.68 -6.13
C THR A 503 20.51 6.79 -6.45
N ALA A 504 20.67 7.99 -5.89
CA ALA A 504 19.78 9.13 -6.13
C ALA A 504 19.53 9.40 -7.62
N ASN A 505 18.29 9.76 -7.95
CA ASN A 505 17.91 10.30 -9.26
C ASN A 505 18.25 11.81 -9.31
N GLU A 506 18.71 12.29 -10.47
CA GLU A 506 19.04 13.71 -10.70
C GLU A 506 18.16 14.31 -11.81
N ILE A 507 16.87 14.50 -11.52
CA ILE A 507 15.92 15.10 -12.47
C ILE A 507 15.84 16.62 -12.27
N THR A 508 16.18 17.37 -13.32
CA THR A 508 16.20 18.83 -13.30
C THR A 508 14.91 19.41 -13.91
N GLU A 509 14.92 20.70 -14.23
CA GLU A 509 13.87 21.33 -15.02
C GLU A 509 13.66 20.67 -16.41
N LYS A 510 14.66 20.01 -17.00
CA LYS A 510 14.52 19.44 -18.36
C LYS A 510 13.68 18.16 -18.35
N GLY A 511 14.00 17.22 -17.47
CA GLY A 511 13.26 15.97 -17.30
C GLY A 511 11.83 16.23 -16.80
N THR A 512 11.66 17.14 -15.83
CA THR A 512 10.32 17.53 -15.36
C THR A 512 9.47 18.22 -16.42
N ARG A 513 10.04 19.08 -17.27
CA ARG A 513 9.34 19.64 -18.46
C ARG A 513 8.92 18.54 -19.45
N ALA A 514 9.74 17.53 -19.67
CA ALA A 514 9.39 16.39 -20.53
C ALA A 514 8.26 15.54 -19.91
N LEU A 515 8.36 15.19 -18.62
CA LEU A 515 7.33 14.46 -17.88
C LEU A 515 5.99 15.21 -17.86
N ALA A 516 6.00 16.55 -17.74
CA ALA A 516 4.82 17.40 -17.82
C ALA A 516 4.07 17.31 -19.17
N GLN A 517 4.71 16.82 -20.24
CA GLN A 517 4.13 16.63 -21.57
C GLN A 517 3.68 15.18 -21.83
N SER A 518 3.80 14.27 -20.85
CA SER A 518 3.40 12.87 -21.03
C SER A 518 1.93 12.72 -21.46
N ALA A 519 1.69 11.77 -22.37
CA ALA A 519 0.37 11.52 -22.91
C ALA A 519 -0.54 10.72 -21.97
N SER A 520 0.02 9.84 -21.13
CA SER A 520 -0.71 8.82 -20.35
C SER A 520 -0.67 9.02 -18.83
N LEU A 521 0.34 9.71 -18.29
CA LEU A 521 0.50 9.84 -16.84
C LEU A 521 -0.65 10.62 -16.18
N THR A 522 -1.21 10.04 -15.12
CA THR A 522 -2.21 10.64 -14.22
C THR A 522 -1.68 10.76 -12.78
N SER A 523 -0.68 9.95 -12.40
CA SER A 523 0.03 10.04 -11.13
C SER A 523 1.54 10.17 -11.37
N LEU A 524 2.17 11.16 -10.74
CA LEU A 524 3.61 11.39 -10.82
C LEU A 524 4.22 11.72 -9.46
N SER A 525 5.34 11.08 -9.13
CA SER A 525 6.23 11.48 -8.03
C SER A 525 7.60 11.84 -8.57
N ILE A 526 8.11 13.00 -8.17
CA ILE A 526 9.48 13.47 -8.41
C ILE A 526 10.14 13.94 -7.10
N GLN A 527 9.66 13.42 -5.96
CA GLN A 527 10.09 13.85 -4.63
C GLN A 527 11.61 13.83 -4.48
N GLY A 528 12.20 14.87 -3.89
CA GLY A 528 13.64 14.93 -3.63
C GLY A 528 14.53 15.08 -4.86
N ASN A 529 13.97 15.48 -6.01
CA ASN A 529 14.72 15.98 -7.15
C ASN A 529 14.75 17.51 -7.12
N LEU A 530 15.94 18.12 -7.20
CA LEU A 530 16.17 19.57 -7.03
C LEU A 530 15.74 20.42 -8.25
N CYS A 531 14.55 20.18 -8.77
CA CYS A 531 14.04 20.77 -10.01
C CYS A 531 13.54 22.23 -9.89
N LEU A 532 13.43 22.77 -8.66
CA LEU A 532 13.05 24.15 -8.35
C LEU A 532 11.67 24.55 -8.93
N ASP A 533 11.33 25.84 -8.85
CA ASP A 533 10.12 26.36 -9.51
C ASP A 533 10.12 26.10 -11.02
N ALA A 534 11.28 26.07 -11.66
CA ALA A 534 11.38 25.92 -13.11
C ALA A 534 10.92 24.53 -13.60
N GLY A 535 11.10 23.48 -12.79
CA GLY A 535 10.58 22.13 -13.04
C GLY A 535 9.15 21.90 -12.53
N VAL A 536 8.77 22.50 -11.40
CA VAL A 536 7.42 22.31 -10.83
C VAL A 536 6.35 23.11 -11.58
N LEU A 537 6.64 24.31 -12.09
CA LEU A 537 5.67 25.13 -12.84
C LEU A 537 5.05 24.41 -14.07
N PRO A 538 5.81 23.71 -14.93
CA PRO A 538 5.26 22.83 -15.97
C PRO A 538 4.28 21.79 -15.44
N LEU A 539 4.60 21.12 -14.33
CA LEU A 539 3.76 20.10 -13.71
C LEU A 539 2.48 20.70 -13.10
N ALA A 540 2.59 21.85 -12.45
CA ALA A 540 1.46 22.61 -11.91
C ALA A 540 0.46 23.06 -12.99
N ARG A 541 0.92 23.23 -14.24
CA ARG A 541 0.09 23.60 -15.39
C ARG A 541 -0.49 22.41 -16.15
N ASN A 542 -0.01 21.19 -15.89
CA ASN A 542 -0.52 19.98 -16.50
C ASN A 542 -2.03 19.79 -16.16
N ARG A 543 -2.81 19.30 -17.13
CA ARG A 543 -4.28 19.13 -17.04
C ARG A 543 -4.74 17.66 -17.08
N LYS A 544 -3.85 16.72 -16.77
CA LYS A 544 -4.08 15.27 -16.68
C LYS A 544 -3.66 14.66 -15.34
N LEU A 545 -2.61 15.19 -14.72
CA LEU A 545 -2.12 14.74 -13.41
C LEU A 545 -3.16 15.04 -12.33
N THR A 546 -3.76 13.99 -11.79
CA THR A 546 -4.70 14.02 -10.66
C THR A 546 -4.00 13.78 -9.33
N SER A 547 -2.82 13.16 -9.35
CA SER A 547 -1.94 12.92 -8.21
C SER A 547 -0.51 13.41 -8.51
N LEU A 548 0.06 14.23 -7.63
CA LEU A 548 1.40 14.79 -7.78
C LEU A 548 2.17 14.82 -6.45
N ASN A 549 3.38 14.25 -6.42
CA ASN A 549 4.31 14.41 -5.30
C ASN A 549 5.53 15.24 -5.73
N VAL A 550 5.63 16.44 -5.16
CA VAL A 550 6.72 17.41 -5.35
C VAL A 550 7.38 17.77 -4.02
N GLY A 551 7.40 16.83 -3.07
CA GLY A 551 8.10 17.02 -1.82
C GLY A 551 9.62 17.16 -2.00
N PHE A 552 10.29 17.94 -1.15
CA PHE A 552 11.74 18.20 -1.19
C PHE A 552 12.29 18.62 -2.58
N THR A 553 11.51 19.39 -3.37
CA THR A 553 11.90 19.83 -4.74
C THR A 553 12.55 21.22 -4.78
N TYR A 554 12.68 21.89 -3.63
CA TYR A 554 13.15 23.28 -3.49
C TYR A 554 12.27 24.32 -4.21
N MET A 555 11.01 23.99 -4.50
CA MET A 555 10.04 24.98 -5.02
C MET A 555 9.71 26.06 -3.99
N THR A 556 9.18 27.19 -4.47
CA THR A 556 8.76 28.34 -3.65
C THR A 556 7.25 28.58 -3.75
N ARG A 557 6.75 29.59 -3.02
CA ARG A 557 5.39 30.12 -3.15
C ARG A 557 4.95 30.36 -4.61
N LYS A 558 5.87 30.65 -5.54
CA LYS A 558 5.54 30.83 -6.96
C LYS A 558 4.90 29.59 -7.58
N SER A 559 5.48 28.40 -7.37
CA SER A 559 4.89 27.14 -7.83
C SER A 559 3.63 26.77 -7.07
N VAL A 560 3.61 27.05 -5.77
CA VAL A 560 2.47 26.75 -4.87
C VAL A 560 1.19 27.46 -5.33
N ARG A 561 1.28 28.71 -5.80
CA ARG A 561 0.15 29.44 -6.41
C ARG A 561 -0.42 28.75 -7.65
N GLU A 562 0.44 28.28 -8.53
CA GLU A 562 0.03 27.60 -9.76
C GLU A 562 -0.53 26.20 -9.47
N LEU A 563 0.02 25.50 -8.47
CA LEU A 563 -0.51 24.23 -7.95
C LEU A 563 -1.90 24.40 -7.34
N ALA A 564 -2.10 25.44 -6.51
CA ALA A 564 -3.41 25.75 -5.93
C ALA A 564 -4.48 26.04 -7.00
N ASN A 565 -4.07 26.70 -8.10
CA ASN A 565 -4.92 27.05 -9.24
C ASN A 565 -5.07 25.91 -10.28
N ASN A 566 -4.47 24.74 -10.06
CA ASN A 566 -4.70 23.59 -10.92
C ASN A 566 -6.17 23.11 -10.77
N PRO A 567 -6.93 22.85 -11.86
CA PRO A 567 -8.34 22.47 -11.78
C PRO A 567 -8.59 20.95 -11.76
N VAL A 568 -7.57 20.12 -12.00
CA VAL A 568 -7.70 18.64 -12.07
C VAL A 568 -6.96 17.90 -10.96
N LEU A 569 -6.01 18.56 -10.29
CA LEU A 569 -5.20 17.96 -9.25
C LEU A 569 -6.05 17.70 -8.01
N THR A 570 -6.16 16.43 -7.61
CA THR A 570 -6.97 15.99 -6.46
C THR A 570 -6.12 15.56 -5.26
N SER A 571 -4.91 15.08 -5.52
CA SER A 571 -3.94 14.66 -4.51
C SER A 571 -2.60 15.36 -4.74
N LEU A 572 -2.07 16.02 -3.71
CA LEU A 572 -0.80 16.74 -3.77
C LEU A 572 0.04 16.47 -2.53
N SER A 573 1.32 16.15 -2.71
CA SER A 573 2.33 16.23 -1.65
C SER A 573 3.31 17.36 -1.93
N VAL A 574 3.46 18.26 -0.94
CA VAL A 574 4.46 19.34 -0.90
C VAL A 574 5.44 19.18 0.27
N ARG A 575 5.47 17.99 0.89
CA ARG A 575 6.26 17.68 2.10
C ARG A 575 7.73 18.09 1.97
N TRP A 576 8.38 18.48 3.07
CA TRP A 576 9.83 18.80 3.09
C TRP A 576 10.29 19.94 2.17
N ASN A 577 9.40 20.85 1.73
CA ASN A 577 9.83 22.09 1.07
C ASN A 577 10.18 23.23 2.06
N LEU A 578 10.19 22.93 3.38
CA LEU A 578 10.73 23.76 4.46
C LEU A 578 10.16 25.20 4.44
N ASP A 579 10.98 26.19 4.80
CA ASP A 579 10.68 27.62 4.92
C ASP A 579 10.23 28.29 3.60
N ARG A 580 10.48 27.65 2.45
CA ARG A 580 10.22 28.22 1.11
C ARG A 580 8.73 28.32 0.76
N ILE A 581 7.88 27.54 1.44
CA ILE A 581 6.41 27.64 1.34
C ILE A 581 5.89 28.53 2.45
N GLY A 582 6.07 28.13 3.71
CA GLY A 582 5.59 28.88 4.88
C GLY A 582 4.06 28.90 5.02
N PRO A 583 3.52 29.59 6.05
CA PRO A 583 2.08 29.65 6.32
C PRO A 583 1.27 30.16 5.12
N GLU A 584 1.72 31.24 4.46
CA GLU A 584 0.98 31.83 3.32
C GLU A 584 0.85 30.89 2.12
N GLY A 585 1.90 30.13 1.78
CA GLY A 585 1.81 29.16 0.69
C GLY A 585 0.81 28.05 1.01
N VAL A 586 0.72 27.63 2.26
CA VAL A 586 -0.28 26.66 2.71
C VAL A 586 -1.70 27.26 2.73
N LYS A 587 -1.87 28.53 3.12
CA LYS A 587 -3.14 29.27 2.94
C LYS A 587 -3.55 29.40 1.47
N GLU A 588 -2.59 29.48 0.54
CA GLU A 588 -2.85 29.46 -0.90
C GLU A 588 -3.31 28.08 -1.38
N LEU A 589 -2.65 26.98 -0.97
CA LEU A 589 -3.11 25.60 -1.25
C LEU A 589 -4.50 25.32 -0.70
N ALA A 590 -4.82 25.83 0.49
CA ALA A 590 -6.14 25.73 1.09
C ALA A 590 -7.26 26.37 0.23
N LYS A 591 -6.93 27.35 -0.63
CA LYS A 591 -7.90 27.99 -1.55
C LYS A 591 -8.17 27.16 -2.80
N SER A 592 -7.42 26.07 -3.05
CA SER A 592 -7.61 25.22 -4.22
C SER A 592 -9.04 24.70 -4.33
N ARG A 593 -9.52 24.55 -5.57
CA ARG A 593 -10.89 24.11 -5.85
C ARG A 593 -11.01 22.61 -6.11
N SER A 594 -9.94 21.94 -6.56
CA SER A 594 -9.93 20.52 -6.94
C SER A 594 -9.26 19.59 -5.92
N LEU A 595 -8.33 20.10 -5.10
CA LEU A 595 -7.62 19.28 -4.13
C LEU A 595 -8.58 18.68 -3.10
N ALA A 596 -8.49 17.37 -2.92
CA ALA A 596 -9.19 16.56 -1.94
C ALA A 596 -8.22 15.91 -0.93
N PHE A 597 -6.94 15.77 -1.28
CA PHE A 597 -5.85 15.31 -0.41
C PHE A 597 -4.64 16.25 -0.52
N LEU A 598 -4.02 16.55 0.62
CA LEU A 598 -2.78 17.32 0.70
C LEU A 598 -1.85 16.68 1.75
N ASP A 599 -0.57 16.52 1.44
CA ASP A 599 0.48 16.33 2.44
C ASP A 599 1.37 17.58 2.46
N ALA A 600 1.22 18.37 3.53
CA ALA A 600 1.97 19.61 3.77
C ALA A 600 2.80 19.54 5.06
N ARG A 601 3.07 18.33 5.58
CA ARG A 601 4.00 18.15 6.70
C ARG A 601 5.37 18.73 6.33
N ASP A 602 6.12 19.21 7.32
CA ASP A 602 7.50 19.68 7.13
C ASP A 602 7.68 20.76 6.03
N ALA A 603 6.60 21.49 5.70
CA ALA A 603 6.55 22.61 4.76
C ALA A 603 6.47 23.98 5.47
N TRP A 604 6.90 24.02 6.73
CA TRP A 604 6.90 25.20 7.61
C TRP A 604 5.55 25.94 7.65
N MET A 605 4.45 25.19 7.70
CA MET A 605 3.11 25.78 7.62
C MET A 605 2.72 26.61 8.86
N GLY A 606 3.38 26.39 10.00
CA GLY A 606 3.09 27.04 11.28
C GLY A 606 1.68 26.75 11.81
N GLU A 607 1.39 27.23 13.02
CA GLU A 607 0.07 27.04 13.63
C GLU A 607 -1.06 27.66 12.77
N GLU A 608 -0.83 28.83 12.17
CA GLU A 608 -1.84 29.53 11.37
C GLU A 608 -2.18 28.79 10.07
N GLY A 609 -1.17 28.24 9.37
CA GLY A 609 -1.40 27.39 8.19
C GLY A 609 -2.12 26.10 8.55
N GLY A 610 -1.77 25.48 9.69
CA GLY A 610 -2.45 24.32 10.24
C GLY A 610 -3.93 24.56 10.53
N ARG A 611 -4.26 25.65 11.25
CA ARG A 611 -5.65 26.05 11.53
C ARG A 611 -6.45 26.29 10.26
N VAL A 612 -5.87 26.90 9.23
CA VAL A 612 -6.55 27.13 7.93
C VAL A 612 -6.77 25.81 7.17
N LEU A 613 -5.85 24.86 7.26
CA LEU A 613 -6.01 23.54 6.69
C LEU A 613 -7.03 22.67 7.46
N GLU A 614 -7.08 22.74 8.80
CA GLU A 614 -8.10 22.09 9.63
C GLU A 614 -9.50 22.65 9.35
N ALA A 615 -9.61 23.97 9.21
CA ALA A 615 -10.86 24.66 8.89
C ALA A 615 -11.35 24.38 7.46
N ASN A 616 -10.52 23.82 6.58
CA ASN A 616 -10.90 23.50 5.20
C ASN A 616 -11.63 22.15 5.11
N PRO A 617 -12.93 22.15 4.77
CA PRO A 617 -13.74 20.95 4.80
C PRO A 617 -13.63 20.07 3.54
N ARG A 618 -12.72 20.35 2.60
CA ARG A 618 -12.60 19.58 1.34
C ARG A 618 -11.29 18.82 1.21
N LEU A 619 -10.23 19.32 1.83
CA LEU A 619 -8.93 18.63 1.86
C LEU A 619 -8.99 17.42 2.81
N THR A 620 -7.97 16.56 2.74
CA THR A 620 -7.68 15.50 3.71
C THR A 620 -6.17 15.44 3.92
N GLY A 621 -5.75 15.05 5.13
CA GLY A 621 -4.35 14.82 5.47
C GLY A 621 -3.96 13.35 5.37
N PRO A 622 -2.67 13.01 5.52
CA PRO A 622 -2.19 11.62 5.56
C PRO A 622 -2.90 10.81 6.66
N SER A 623 -2.95 9.48 6.51
CA SER A 623 -3.66 8.58 7.43
C SER A 623 -3.20 8.66 8.88
N ASP A 624 -1.99 9.15 9.09
CA ASP A 624 -1.28 9.13 10.37
C ASP A 624 -1.31 10.51 11.05
N ASP A 625 -1.62 11.56 10.28
CA ASP A 625 -2.02 12.89 10.77
C ASP A 625 -3.14 13.49 9.87
N PRO A 626 -4.41 13.06 10.07
CA PRO A 626 -5.57 13.58 9.34
C PRO A 626 -5.90 15.05 9.60
N ASN A 627 -5.30 15.65 10.63
CA ASN A 627 -5.60 17.00 11.13
C ASN A 627 -4.53 18.03 10.74
N PHE A 628 -3.38 17.60 10.20
CA PHE A 628 -2.22 18.43 9.83
C PHE A 628 -1.49 19.13 11.00
N ILE A 629 -2.16 19.43 12.12
CA ILE A 629 -1.52 20.01 13.30
C ILE A 629 -0.77 18.90 14.05
N SER A 630 0.44 18.63 13.59
CA SER A 630 1.43 17.87 14.35
C SER A 630 1.98 18.71 15.52
N GLU A 631 2.58 18.06 16.51
CA GLU A 631 3.23 18.76 17.64
C GLU A 631 4.38 19.68 17.22
N TRP A 632 4.88 19.51 15.99
CA TRP A 632 5.96 20.28 15.36
C TRP A 632 5.52 21.68 14.89
N CYS A 633 4.25 22.05 15.07
CA CYS A 633 3.76 23.41 14.79
C CYS A 633 4.00 24.40 15.96
N LYS A 634 4.70 23.98 17.03
CA LYS A 634 4.80 24.72 18.30
C LYS A 634 6.11 25.46 18.56
N ASP A 635 7.18 25.16 17.81
CA ASP A 635 8.53 25.72 17.98
C ASP A 635 8.97 26.53 16.74
#